data_AF-A0A2U0AGE0-F1
#
_entry.id   AF-A0A2U0AGE0-F1
#
_cell.length_a   1.000
_cell.length_b   1.000
_cell.length_c   1.000
_cell.angle_alpha   90.00
_cell.angle_beta   90.00
_cell.angle_gamma   90.00
#
_symmetry.space_group_name_H-M   'P 1'
#
loop_
_entity.id
_entity.type
_entity.pdbx_description
1 polymer ?
#
loop_
_entity_poly.entity_id
_entity_poly.type
_entity_poly.pdbx_seq_one_letter_code
_entity_poly.pdbx_strand_id
1 'polypeptide(L)'
;MQAQSTIESNRFPPGDLAIWVFILAELAAFGAFFGAYAFTRMRNVEMFNQYQATLDSDAALINTFALITSSYFVVRAVAAIREDDSRGCVRWLLAAMGMGVLFLVVKGHEYAHHIEEGIRLSTNTFYMFYLSLTFFHFMHVIMGMVILAAVAVKANRGGYSDREHTGVETGASYWHMVDLVWLILFPLVYIMR
;
A
#
# COMPACT_ATOMS: atom_id res chain seq x y z
N MET A 1 9.34 44.22 25.17
CA MET A 1 8.29 43.29 24.72
C MET A 1 8.79 42.58 23.46
N GLN A 2 9.35 41.38 23.62
CA GLN A 2 9.78 40.55 22.49
C GLN A 2 8.55 39.88 21.90
N ALA A 3 8.24 40.21 20.64
CA ALA A 3 7.33 39.43 19.84
C ALA A 3 7.99 38.07 19.56
N GLN A 4 7.57 37.05 20.29
CA GLN A 4 7.84 35.66 19.91
C GLN A 4 7.05 35.39 18.64
N SER A 5 7.71 35.47 17.48
CA SER A 5 7.14 34.91 16.26
C SER A 5 6.98 33.41 16.50
N THR A 6 5.72 32.97 16.55
CA THR A 6 5.37 31.57 16.46
C THR A 6 5.88 31.09 15.11
N ILE A 7 7.08 30.51 15.10
CA ILE A 7 7.50 29.64 14.02
C ILE A 7 6.54 28.46 14.09
N GLU A 8 5.40 28.54 13.40
CA GLU A 8 4.70 27.34 12.99
C GLU A 8 5.70 26.56 12.16
N SER A 9 6.37 25.61 12.80
CA SER A 9 7.26 24.69 12.12
C SER A 9 6.37 23.93 11.16
N ASN A 10 6.43 24.30 9.89
CA ASN A 10 5.92 23.52 8.79
C ASN A 10 6.66 22.17 8.84
N ARG A 11 6.16 21.23 9.63
CA ARG A 11 6.78 19.93 9.89
C ARG A 11 6.61 19.09 8.64
N PHE A 12 7.50 19.32 7.69
CA PHE A 12 7.75 18.41 6.59
C PHE A 12 8.76 17.36 7.04
N PRO A 13 8.55 16.08 6.71
CA PRO A 13 7.40 15.49 6.01
C PRO A 13 6.16 15.29 6.93
N PRO A 14 4.94 15.15 6.36
CA PRO A 14 3.72 14.92 7.13
C PRO A 14 3.77 13.59 7.91
N GLY A 15 3.20 13.58 9.11
CA GLY A 15 3.29 12.45 10.04
C GLY A 15 4.53 12.46 10.96
N ASP A 16 4.69 11.40 11.74
CA ASP A 16 5.78 11.26 12.71
C ASP A 16 7.13 10.83 12.09
N LEU A 17 8.26 11.25 12.66
CA LEU A 17 9.58 10.88 12.13
C LEU A 17 9.84 9.37 12.20
N ALA A 18 9.30 8.68 13.23
CA ALA A 18 9.47 7.24 13.37
C ALA A 18 8.81 6.46 12.22
N ILE A 19 7.66 6.93 11.72
CA ILE A 19 7.01 6.27 10.58
C ILE A 19 7.85 6.38 9.31
N TRP A 20 8.56 7.49 9.12
CA TRP A 20 9.41 7.68 7.95
C TRP A 20 10.64 6.78 7.96
N VAL A 21 11.27 6.59 9.12
CA VAL A 21 12.36 5.62 9.27
C VAL A 21 11.86 4.21 8.95
N PHE A 22 10.67 3.84 9.43
CA PHE A 22 10.05 2.55 9.15
C PHE A 22 9.72 2.39 7.66
N ILE A 23 9.07 3.37 7.04
CA ILE A 23 8.75 3.42 5.60
C ILE A 23 10.02 3.23 4.77
N LEU A 24 11.11 3.95 5.08
CA LEU A 24 12.36 3.83 4.33
C LEU A 24 12.98 2.44 4.48
N ALA A 25 12.90 1.83 5.66
CA ALA A 25 13.36 0.47 5.88
C ALA A 25 12.55 -0.55 5.06
N GLU A 26 11.21 -0.43 5.03
CA GLU A 26 10.36 -1.30 4.23
C GLU A 26 10.57 -1.10 2.72
N LEU A 27 10.68 0.14 2.26
CA LEU A 27 11.02 0.45 0.87
C LEU A 27 12.39 -0.11 0.47
N ALA A 28 13.39 -0.07 1.35
CA ALA A 28 14.69 -0.68 1.09
C ALA A 28 14.60 -2.21 0.99
N ALA A 29 13.80 -2.85 1.86
CA ALA A 29 13.58 -4.30 1.82
C ALA A 29 12.88 -4.73 0.51
N PHE A 30 11.79 -4.06 0.13
CA PHE A 30 11.12 -4.30 -1.15
C PHE A 30 12.03 -3.99 -2.34
N GLY A 31 12.79 -2.89 -2.27
CA GLY A 31 13.76 -2.51 -3.30
C GLY A 31 14.83 -3.58 -3.53
N ALA A 32 15.38 -4.16 -2.46
CA ALA A 32 16.31 -5.28 -2.56
C ALA A 32 15.65 -6.52 -3.17
N PHE A 33 14.39 -6.81 -2.80
CA PHE A 33 13.65 -7.95 -3.34
C PHE A 33 13.33 -7.78 -4.84
N PHE A 34 12.91 -6.57 -5.25
CA PHE A 34 12.71 -6.21 -6.66
C PHE A 34 14.02 -6.30 -7.45
N GLY A 35 15.15 -5.85 -6.87
CA GLY A 35 16.47 -6.00 -7.49
C GLY A 35 16.86 -7.45 -7.72
N ALA A 36 16.61 -8.33 -6.74
CA ALA A 36 16.84 -9.76 -6.85
C ALA A 36 15.96 -10.42 -7.94
N TYR A 37 14.68 -10.04 -8.01
CA TYR A 37 13.78 -10.47 -9.08
C TYR A 37 14.29 -10.05 -10.46
N ALA A 38 14.60 -8.77 -10.64
CA ALA A 38 15.06 -8.21 -11.91
C ALA A 38 16.35 -8.88 -12.38
N PHE A 39 17.33 -9.05 -11.49
CA PHE A 39 18.59 -9.72 -11.79
C PHE A 39 18.39 -11.19 -12.21
N THR A 40 17.50 -11.91 -11.52
CA THR A 40 17.22 -13.32 -11.84
C THR A 40 16.45 -13.47 -13.15
N ARG A 41 15.52 -12.56 -13.43
CA ARG A 41 14.78 -12.47 -14.69
C ARG A 41 15.72 -12.24 -15.87
N MET A 42 16.68 -11.31 -15.74
CA MET A 42 17.68 -11.04 -16.79
C MET A 42 18.46 -12.29 -17.23
N ARG A 43 18.60 -13.28 -16.34
CA ARG A 43 19.30 -14.55 -16.62
C ARG A 43 18.39 -15.66 -17.14
N ASN A 44 17.07 -15.52 -17.03
CA ASN A 44 16.08 -16.56 -17.34
C ASN A 44 14.83 -15.98 -18.02
N VAL A 45 15.01 -15.02 -18.94
CA VAL A 45 13.91 -14.22 -19.53
C VAL A 45 12.81 -15.11 -20.12
N GLU A 46 13.17 -16.16 -20.86
CA GLU A 46 12.21 -17.06 -21.50
C GLU A 46 11.28 -17.72 -20.49
N MET A 47 11.83 -18.27 -19.42
CA MET A 47 11.06 -18.92 -18.35
C MET A 47 10.14 -17.92 -17.65
N PHE A 48 10.65 -16.72 -17.34
CA PHE A 48 9.84 -15.67 -16.72
C PHE A 48 8.69 -15.24 -17.62
N ASN A 49 8.93 -15.05 -18.92
CA ASN A 49 7.88 -14.67 -19.88
C ASN A 49 6.82 -15.75 -20.05
N GLN A 50 7.24 -17.03 -20.06
CA GLN A 50 6.34 -18.16 -20.12
C GLN A 50 5.37 -18.19 -18.93
N TYR A 51 5.87 -18.11 -17.69
CA TYR A 51 5.01 -18.20 -16.50
C TYR A 51 4.28 -16.88 -16.21
N GLN A 52 4.85 -15.73 -16.56
CA GLN A 52 4.15 -14.45 -16.47
C GLN A 52 2.90 -14.41 -17.37
N ALA A 53 2.91 -15.10 -18.51
CA ALA A 53 1.74 -15.20 -19.38
C ALA A 53 0.57 -16.00 -18.78
N THR A 54 0.82 -16.76 -17.70
CA THR A 54 -0.22 -17.49 -16.97
C THR A 54 -0.96 -16.65 -15.94
N LEU A 55 -0.44 -15.44 -15.63
CA LEU A 55 -1.06 -14.56 -14.66
C LEU A 55 -2.27 -13.83 -15.26
N ASP A 56 -3.27 -13.58 -14.42
CA ASP A 56 -4.44 -12.79 -14.79
C ASP A 56 -4.13 -11.29 -14.68
N SER A 57 -3.76 -10.70 -15.83
CA SER A 57 -3.49 -9.27 -15.93
C SER A 57 -4.73 -8.38 -15.68
N ASP A 58 -5.93 -8.88 -15.96
CA ASP A 58 -7.16 -8.11 -15.79
C ASP A 58 -7.51 -7.99 -14.30
N ALA A 59 -7.38 -9.09 -13.54
CA ALA A 59 -7.50 -9.08 -12.09
C ALA A 59 -6.46 -8.15 -11.44
N ALA A 60 -5.22 -8.17 -11.92
CA ALA A 60 -4.16 -7.29 -11.44
C ALA A 60 -4.43 -5.81 -11.78
N LEU A 61 -5.05 -5.53 -12.93
CA LEU A 61 -5.45 -4.19 -13.33
C LEU A 61 -6.59 -3.66 -12.44
N ILE A 62 -7.61 -4.49 -12.14
CA ILE A 62 -8.68 -4.15 -11.19
C ILE A 62 -8.09 -3.79 -9.82
N ASN A 63 -7.14 -4.59 -9.32
CA ASN A 63 -6.44 -4.31 -8.07
C ASN A 63 -5.67 -2.99 -8.09
N THR A 64 -5.01 -2.69 -9.19
CA THR A 64 -4.28 -1.43 -9.37
C THR A 64 -5.22 -0.23 -9.34
N PHE A 65 -6.36 -0.28 -10.04
CA PHE A 65 -7.36 0.77 -9.96
C PHE A 65 -7.97 0.90 -8.56
N ALA A 66 -8.21 -0.22 -7.88
CA ALA A 66 -8.72 -0.21 -6.51
C ALA A 66 -7.76 0.51 -5.56
N LEU A 67 -6.46 0.19 -5.59
CA LEU A 67 -5.49 0.83 -4.68
C LEU A 67 -5.23 2.30 -5.00
N ILE A 68 -5.12 2.68 -6.28
CA ILE A 68 -5.01 4.10 -6.67
C ILE A 68 -6.23 4.89 -6.19
N THR A 69 -7.44 4.34 -6.39
CA THR A 69 -8.68 4.95 -5.90
C THR A 69 -8.71 5.03 -4.38
N SER A 70 -8.23 4.00 -3.70
CA SER A 70 -8.08 3.97 -2.24
C SER A 70 -7.16 5.09 -1.76
N SER A 71 -5.99 5.27 -2.40
CA SER A 71 -5.06 6.36 -2.10
C SER A 71 -5.71 7.73 -2.29
N TYR A 72 -6.48 7.92 -3.35
CA TYR A 72 -7.25 9.16 -3.51
C TYR A 72 -8.21 9.41 -2.35
N PHE A 73 -8.94 8.39 -1.88
CA PHE A 73 -9.82 8.52 -0.71
C PHE A 73 -9.06 8.86 0.57
N VAL A 74 -7.87 8.28 0.79
CA VAL A 74 -7.02 8.65 1.93
C VAL A 74 -6.59 10.12 1.87
N VAL A 75 -6.23 10.64 0.70
CA VAL A 75 -5.93 12.08 0.53
C VAL A 75 -7.15 12.93 0.89
N ARG A 76 -8.36 12.53 0.47
CA ARG A 76 -9.61 13.22 0.82
C ARG A 76 -9.90 13.17 2.32
N ALA A 77 -9.54 12.08 3.01
CA ALA A 77 -9.67 11.97 4.45
C ALA A 77 -8.76 12.96 5.19
N VAL A 78 -7.49 13.07 4.77
CA VAL A 78 -6.54 14.05 5.32
C VAL A 78 -7.01 15.47 5.07
N ALA A 79 -7.54 15.77 3.88
CA ALA A 79 -8.09 17.09 3.58
C ALA A 79 -9.29 17.42 4.48
N ALA A 80 -10.21 16.47 4.69
CA ALA A 80 -11.38 16.68 5.54
C ALA A 80 -11.01 16.98 7.00
N ILE A 81 -10.04 16.25 7.59
CA ILE A 81 -9.65 16.51 8.99
C ILE A 81 -8.93 17.86 9.16
N ARG A 82 -8.23 18.33 8.13
CA ARG A 82 -7.61 19.67 8.13
C ARG A 82 -8.64 20.81 8.11
N GLU A 83 -9.85 20.55 7.65
CA GLU A 83 -11.00 21.46 7.70
C GLU A 83 -11.88 21.20 8.94
N ASP A 84 -11.38 20.45 9.92
CA ASP A 84 -12.08 20.02 11.15
C ASP A 84 -13.32 19.13 10.90
N ASP A 85 -13.49 18.60 9.68
CA ASP A 85 -14.54 17.64 9.34
C ASP A 85 -14.13 16.20 9.68
N SER A 86 -14.22 15.87 10.97
CA SER A 86 -13.97 14.52 11.48
C SER A 86 -14.88 13.46 10.87
N ARG A 87 -16.14 13.79 10.54
CA ARG A 87 -17.09 12.84 9.94
C ARG A 87 -16.72 12.54 8.48
N GLY A 88 -16.34 13.57 7.72
CA GLY A 88 -15.80 13.43 6.37
C GLY A 88 -14.55 12.57 6.36
N CYS A 89 -13.61 12.82 7.27
CA CYS A 89 -12.40 12.02 7.44
C CYS A 89 -12.73 10.53 7.60
N VAL A 90 -13.59 10.17 8.56
CA VAL A 90 -13.99 8.78 8.80
C VAL A 90 -14.65 8.15 7.58
N ARG A 91 -15.56 8.86 6.91
CA ARG A 91 -16.24 8.34 5.70
C ARG A 91 -15.26 8.03 4.57
N TRP A 92 -14.28 8.90 4.34
CA TRP A 92 -13.26 8.69 3.33
C TRP A 92 -12.31 7.54 3.69
N LEU A 93 -11.92 7.41 4.97
CA LEU A 93 -11.12 6.27 5.43
C LEU A 93 -11.87 4.94 5.27
N LEU A 94 -13.17 4.90 5.54
CA LEU A 94 -14.01 3.72 5.31
C LEU A 94 -14.11 3.38 3.81
N ALA A 95 -14.25 4.38 2.95
CA ALA A 95 -14.25 4.18 1.50
C ALA A 95 -12.90 3.63 1.01
N ALA A 96 -11.78 4.16 1.51
CA ALA A 96 -10.44 3.63 1.23
C ALA A 96 -10.31 2.15 1.67
N MET A 97 -10.69 1.84 2.91
CA MET A 97 -10.68 0.45 3.37
C MET A 97 -11.57 -0.48 2.53
N GLY A 98 -12.71 0.01 2.03
CA GLY A 98 -13.54 -0.76 1.09
C GLY A 98 -12.81 -1.15 -0.20
N MET A 99 -11.97 -0.27 -0.75
CA MET A 99 -11.11 -0.58 -1.89
C MET A 99 -9.95 -1.52 -1.50
N GLY A 100 -9.42 -1.39 -0.29
CA GLY A 100 -8.49 -2.38 0.28
C GLY A 100 -9.10 -3.79 0.38
N VAL A 101 -10.36 -3.90 0.82
CA VAL A 101 -11.09 -5.20 0.83
C VAL A 101 -11.23 -5.76 -0.57
N LEU A 102 -11.61 -4.93 -1.56
CA LEU A 102 -11.71 -5.36 -2.95
C LEU A 102 -10.37 -5.95 -3.42
N PHE A 103 -9.26 -5.27 -3.14
CA PHE A 103 -7.92 -5.77 -3.44
C PHE A 103 -7.66 -7.15 -2.81
N LEU A 104 -7.95 -7.30 -1.50
CA LEU A 104 -7.72 -8.56 -0.79
C LEU A 104 -8.56 -9.71 -1.34
N VAL A 105 -9.82 -9.45 -1.73
CA VAL A 105 -10.72 -10.47 -2.28
C VAL A 105 -10.24 -10.94 -3.66
N VAL A 106 -9.95 -10.02 -4.57
CA VAL A 106 -9.45 -10.36 -5.91
C VAL A 106 -8.13 -11.11 -5.81
N LYS A 107 -7.19 -10.62 -5.00
CA LYS A 107 -5.89 -11.26 -4.83
C LYS A 107 -5.98 -12.62 -4.12
N GLY A 108 -6.89 -12.74 -3.15
CA GLY A 108 -7.17 -14.00 -2.47
C GLY A 108 -7.74 -15.06 -3.41
N HIS A 109 -8.60 -14.67 -4.35
CA HIS A 109 -9.12 -15.57 -5.38
C HIS A 109 -8.01 -16.05 -6.33
N GLU A 110 -7.12 -15.16 -6.75
CA GLU A 110 -5.95 -15.51 -7.57
C GLU A 110 -5.02 -16.51 -6.84
N TYR A 111 -4.79 -16.33 -5.54
CA TYR A 111 -4.04 -17.31 -4.75
C TYR A 111 -4.76 -18.66 -4.65
N ALA A 112 -6.07 -18.66 -4.41
CA ALA A 112 -6.85 -19.89 -4.34
C ALA A 112 -6.76 -20.67 -5.66
N HIS A 113 -6.93 -19.97 -6.79
CA HIS A 113 -6.81 -20.55 -8.12
C HIS A 113 -5.42 -21.18 -8.36
N HIS A 114 -4.34 -20.47 -8.06
CA HIS A 114 -2.98 -21.02 -8.19
C HIS A 114 -2.74 -22.24 -7.28
N ILE A 115 -3.27 -22.22 -6.06
CA ILE A 115 -3.15 -23.37 -5.14
C ILE A 115 -3.88 -24.59 -5.70
N GLU A 116 -5.06 -24.42 -6.30
CA GLU A 116 -5.82 -25.48 -6.96
C GLU A 116 -5.07 -26.09 -8.16
N GLU A 117 -4.34 -25.26 -8.90
CA GLU A 117 -3.43 -25.70 -9.98
C GLU A 117 -2.15 -26.37 -9.47
N GLY A 118 -1.95 -26.44 -8.15
CA GLY A 118 -0.76 -27.04 -7.53
C GLY A 118 0.47 -26.12 -7.55
N ILE A 119 0.30 -24.84 -7.86
CA ILE A 119 1.38 -23.85 -7.85
C ILE A 119 1.74 -23.51 -6.40
N ARG A 120 3.04 -23.54 -6.11
CA ARG A 120 3.64 -23.27 -4.80
C ARG A 120 4.93 -22.47 -4.97
N LEU A 121 5.47 -21.98 -3.86
CA LEU A 121 6.78 -21.30 -3.86
C LEU A 121 7.91 -22.16 -4.45
N SER A 122 7.78 -23.49 -4.39
CA SER A 122 8.77 -24.44 -4.92
C SER A 122 8.57 -24.81 -6.39
N THR A 123 7.51 -24.32 -7.06
CA THR A 123 7.18 -24.74 -8.44
C THR A 123 8.26 -24.35 -9.44
N ASN A 124 8.68 -23.09 -9.42
CA ASN A 124 9.82 -22.59 -10.17
C ASN A 124 10.25 -21.23 -9.61
N THR A 125 11.37 -20.70 -10.11
CA THR A 125 11.92 -19.43 -9.64
C THR A 125 10.99 -18.23 -9.88
N PHE A 126 10.20 -18.23 -10.96
CA PHE A 126 9.20 -17.17 -11.20
C PHE A 126 8.12 -17.18 -10.12
N TYR A 127 7.44 -18.31 -9.89
CA TYR A 127 6.39 -18.42 -8.87
C TYR A 127 6.92 -18.22 -7.45
N MET A 128 8.18 -18.61 -7.18
CA MET A 128 8.85 -18.30 -5.92
C MET A 128 8.85 -16.79 -5.66
N PHE A 129 9.36 -16.00 -6.62
CA PHE A 129 9.38 -14.54 -6.49
C PHE A 129 7.98 -13.93 -6.51
N TYR A 130 7.13 -14.33 -7.46
CA TYR A 130 5.77 -13.86 -7.61
C TYR A 130 4.97 -14.02 -6.31
N LEU A 131 4.89 -15.25 -5.78
CA LEU A 131 4.15 -15.53 -4.55
C LEU A 131 4.78 -14.81 -3.37
N SER A 132 6.11 -14.77 -3.25
CA SER A 132 6.74 -14.10 -2.12
C SER A 132 6.50 -12.58 -2.14
N LEU A 133 6.80 -11.91 -3.26
CA LEU A 133 6.62 -10.46 -3.39
C LEU A 133 5.17 -10.04 -3.17
N THR A 134 4.22 -10.75 -3.82
CA THR A 134 2.80 -10.43 -3.70
C THR A 134 2.25 -10.78 -2.34
N PHE A 135 2.69 -11.87 -1.70
CA PHE A 135 2.24 -12.26 -0.36
C PHE A 135 2.75 -11.28 0.70
N PHE A 136 4.02 -10.90 0.65
CA PHE A 136 4.54 -9.87 1.55
C PHE A 136 3.77 -8.58 1.40
N HIS A 137 3.55 -8.11 0.17
CA HIS A 137 2.75 -6.91 -0.08
C HIS A 137 1.30 -7.05 0.45
N PHE A 138 0.64 -8.19 0.20
CA PHE A 138 -0.69 -8.49 0.71
C PHE A 138 -0.79 -8.36 2.23
N MET A 139 0.22 -8.84 2.96
CA MET A 139 0.28 -8.68 4.42
C MET A 139 0.43 -7.21 4.85
N HIS A 140 1.18 -6.39 4.08
CA HIS A 140 1.29 -4.95 4.37
C HIS A 140 -0.02 -4.20 4.07
N VAL A 141 -0.78 -4.61 3.06
CA VAL A 141 -2.14 -4.07 2.82
C VAL A 141 -3.04 -4.34 4.03
N ILE A 142 -3.02 -5.56 4.58
CA ILE A 142 -3.78 -5.89 5.80
C ILE A 142 -3.33 -5.01 6.97
N MET A 143 -2.02 -4.88 7.20
CA MET A 143 -1.47 -4.02 8.25
C MET A 143 -1.92 -2.57 8.07
N GLY A 144 -1.87 -2.06 6.84
CA GLY A 144 -2.34 -0.72 6.50
C GLY A 144 -3.82 -0.55 6.81
N MET A 145 -4.64 -1.56 6.54
CA MET A 145 -6.08 -1.50 6.83
C MET A 145 -6.33 -1.45 8.34
N VAL A 146 -5.57 -2.19 9.13
CA VAL A 146 -5.63 -2.13 10.60
C VAL A 146 -5.25 -0.73 11.09
N ILE A 147 -4.20 -0.12 10.54
CA ILE A 147 -3.78 1.24 10.87
C ILE A 147 -4.87 2.25 10.50
N LEU A 148 -5.43 2.19 9.28
CA LEU A 148 -6.51 3.07 8.85
C LEU A 148 -7.77 2.90 9.70
N ALA A 149 -8.09 1.67 10.12
CA ALA A 149 -9.21 1.39 11.01
C ALA A 149 -8.98 2.03 12.39
N ALA A 150 -7.78 1.91 12.96
CA ALA A 150 -7.43 2.55 14.23
C ALA A 150 -7.53 4.09 14.14
N VAL A 151 -7.03 4.67 13.04
CA VAL A 151 -7.15 6.12 12.77
C VAL A 151 -8.61 6.52 12.63
N ALA A 152 -9.43 5.78 11.89
CA ALA A 152 -10.85 6.06 11.73
C ALA A 152 -11.61 5.97 13.07
N VAL A 153 -11.32 5.00 13.92
CA VAL A 153 -11.93 4.88 15.26
C VAL A 153 -11.54 6.07 16.14
N LYS A 154 -10.27 6.49 16.13
CA LYS A 154 -9.82 7.66 16.90
C LYS A 154 -10.43 8.96 16.37
N ALA A 155 -10.53 9.13 15.05
CA ALA A 155 -11.20 10.26 14.42
C ALA A 155 -12.69 10.33 14.80
N ASN A 156 -13.40 9.20 14.78
CA ASN A 156 -14.82 9.13 15.14
C ASN A 156 -15.07 9.46 16.63
N ARG A 157 -14.08 9.25 17.50
CA ARG A 157 -14.13 9.63 18.92
C ARG A 157 -13.75 11.09 19.18
N GLY A 158 -13.50 11.89 18.14
CA GLY A 158 -13.06 13.28 18.27
C GLY A 158 -11.61 13.42 18.73
N GLY A 159 -10.78 12.38 18.53
CA GLY A 159 -9.38 12.38 18.95
C GLY A 159 -8.43 13.09 17.97
N TYR A 160 -8.96 13.76 16.95
CA TYR A 160 -8.21 14.56 15.99
C TYR A 160 -8.96 15.86 15.68
N SER A 161 -8.22 16.89 15.31
CA SER A 161 -8.73 18.20 14.88
C SER A 161 -7.82 18.83 13.82
N ASP A 162 -8.20 20.00 13.31
CA ASP A 162 -7.37 20.84 12.43
C ASP A 162 -5.94 21.06 12.96
N ARG A 163 -5.76 21.14 14.29
CA ARG A 163 -4.46 21.34 14.94
C ARG A 163 -3.75 20.06 15.35
N GLU A 164 -4.49 18.99 15.61
CA GLU A 164 -3.94 17.72 16.09
C GLU A 164 -4.40 16.57 15.18
N HIS A 165 -3.78 16.42 14.01
CA HIS A 165 -4.11 15.36 13.03
C HIS A 165 -2.89 14.58 12.53
N THR A 166 -1.73 14.70 13.17
CA THR A 166 -0.49 13.99 12.78
C THR A 166 -0.68 12.47 12.70
N GLY A 167 -1.57 11.89 13.51
CA GLY A 167 -1.88 10.47 13.44
C GLY A 167 -2.61 10.06 12.15
N VAL A 168 -3.48 10.93 11.62
CA VAL A 168 -4.14 10.71 10.32
C VAL A 168 -3.12 10.78 9.20
N GLU A 169 -2.23 11.77 9.23
CA GLU A 169 -1.13 11.89 8.26
C GLU A 169 -0.16 10.70 8.32
N THR A 170 0.15 10.23 9.51
CA THR A 170 1.02 9.05 9.72
C THR A 170 0.41 7.80 9.10
N GLY A 171 -0.88 7.55 9.34
CA GLY A 171 -1.60 6.44 8.72
C GLY A 171 -1.70 6.58 7.19
N ALA A 172 -1.92 7.80 6.70
CA ALA A 172 -1.94 8.10 5.27
C ALA A 172 -0.59 7.83 4.61
N SER A 173 0.51 8.32 5.19
CA SER A 173 1.88 8.09 4.70
C SER A 173 2.20 6.59 4.58
N TYR A 174 1.81 5.80 5.57
CA TYR A 174 1.97 4.34 5.51
C TYR A 174 1.15 3.72 4.37
N TRP A 175 -0.13 4.09 4.25
CA TRP A 175 -1.00 3.56 3.18
C TRP A 175 -0.48 3.90 1.78
N HIS A 176 -0.02 5.13 1.58
CA HIS A 176 0.57 5.56 0.30
C HIS A 176 1.88 4.85 -0.01
N MET A 177 2.70 4.53 0.99
CA MET A 177 3.88 3.69 0.79
C MET A 177 3.49 2.30 0.29
N VAL A 178 2.49 1.67 0.92
CA VAL A 178 1.99 0.36 0.48
C VAL A 178 1.50 0.42 -0.97
N ASP A 179 0.68 1.42 -1.32
CA ASP A 179 0.21 1.64 -2.69
C ASP A 179 1.37 1.86 -3.69
N LEU A 180 2.38 2.63 -3.33
CA LEU A 180 3.57 2.84 -4.16
C LEU A 180 4.31 1.52 -4.45
N VAL A 181 4.43 0.64 -3.46
CA VAL A 181 5.04 -0.69 -3.65
C VAL A 181 4.24 -1.49 -4.67
N TRP A 182 2.90 -1.45 -4.62
CA TRP A 182 2.06 -2.12 -5.63
C TRP A 182 2.22 -1.53 -7.01
N LEU A 183 2.27 -0.19 -7.13
CA LEU A 183 2.47 0.49 -8.41
C LEU A 183 3.78 0.09 -9.12
N ILE A 184 4.80 -0.32 -8.37
CA ILE A 184 6.04 -0.88 -8.92
C ILE A 184 5.91 -2.38 -9.18
N LEU A 185 5.29 -3.12 -8.26
CA LEU A 185 5.12 -4.57 -8.35
C LEU A 185 4.28 -4.96 -9.58
N PHE A 186 3.12 -4.31 -9.78
CA PHE A 186 2.19 -4.59 -10.87
C PHE A 186 2.87 -4.63 -12.24
N PRO A 187 3.55 -3.56 -12.72
CA PRO A 187 4.18 -3.61 -14.03
C PRO A 187 5.33 -4.61 -14.07
N LEU A 188 6.13 -4.72 -13.00
CA LEU A 188 7.30 -5.60 -12.95
C LEU A 188 6.95 -7.09 -13.07
N VAL A 189 5.80 -7.48 -12.52
CA VAL A 189 5.38 -8.88 -12.39
C VAL A 189 4.33 -9.28 -13.43
N TYR A 190 3.41 -8.38 -13.79
CA TYR A 190 2.30 -8.70 -14.70
C TYR A 190 2.53 -8.20 -16.13
N ILE A 191 3.09 -7.00 -16.31
CA ILE A 191 3.07 -6.33 -17.63
C ILE A 191 4.40 -6.40 -18.37
N MET A 192 5.53 -6.19 -17.69
CA MET A 192 6.85 -6.09 -18.32
C MET A 192 7.32 -7.45 -18.82
N ARG A 193 7.40 -7.61 -20.15
CA ARG A 193 7.89 -8.81 -20.84
C ARG A 193 9.19 -8.53 -21.58
#